data_AF-A0A921Z5F7-F1
#
_entry.id   AF-A0A921Z5F7-F1
#
_cell.length_a   1.000
_cell.length_b   1.000
_cell.length_c   1.000
_cell.angle_alpha   90.00
_cell.angle_beta   90.00
_cell.angle_gamma   90.00
#
_symmetry.space_group_name_H-M   'P 1'
#
loop_
_entity.id
_entity.type
_entity.pdbx_description
1 polymer ?
#
loop_
_entity_poly.entity_id
_entity_poly.type
_entity_poly.pdbx_seq_one_letter_code
_entity_poly.pdbx_strand_id
1 'polypeptide(L)'
;MSRAVLSTHVLDTSTGTPAVGLFVELYKKKDSSWTLWHNTVTTGDGRVQFPFSQDSMAPGTYKLKFNTADYYKSVDKETLYPYVE
;
A
#
# COMPACT_ATOMS: atom_id res chain seq x y z
N MET A 1 5.68 18.32 -14.38
CA MET A 1 5.29 17.51 -13.20
C MET A 1 6.43 16.53 -12.92
N SER A 2 6.98 16.52 -11.71
CA SER A 2 8.04 15.58 -11.34
C SER A 2 7.48 14.15 -11.28
N ARG A 3 8.25 13.18 -11.78
CA ARG A 3 7.83 11.77 -11.87
C ARG A 3 7.73 11.19 -10.45
N ALA A 4 6.63 10.50 -10.17
CA ALA A 4 6.45 9.83 -8.90
C ALA A 4 7.45 8.67 -8.73
N VAL A 5 8.08 8.58 -7.56
CA VAL A 5 9.20 7.65 -7.29
C VAL A 5 8.81 6.35 -6.60
N LEU A 6 7.59 6.30 -6.05
CA LEU A 6 7.05 5.12 -5.38
C LEU A 6 5.70 4.73 -5.99
N SER A 7 5.56 3.46 -6.33
CA SER A 7 4.31 2.84 -6.75
C SER A 7 4.20 1.42 -6.20
N THR A 8 2.99 0.89 -6.17
CA THR A 8 2.74 -0.53 -5.87
C THR A 8 1.68 -1.09 -6.82
N HIS A 9 1.68 -2.40 -6.96
CA HIS A 9 0.69 -3.18 -7.70
C HIS A 9 0.38 -4.43 -6.89
N VAL A 10 -0.91 -4.67 -6.64
CA VAL A 10 -1.38 -5.78 -5.82
C VAL A 10 -2.30 -6.66 -6.66
N LEU A 11 -1.99 -7.96 -6.66
CA LEU A 11 -2.74 -9.00 -7.38
C LEU A 11 -3.32 -9.98 -6.36
N ASP A 12 -4.61 -10.30 -6.46
CA ASP A 12 -5.18 -11.46 -5.78
C ASP A 12 -4.87 -12.71 -6.61
N THR A 13 -3.90 -13.50 -6.15
CA THR A 13 -3.47 -14.72 -6.83
C THR A 13 -4.50 -15.85 -6.74
N SER A 14 -5.48 -15.77 -5.84
CA SER A 14 -6.55 -16.78 -5.74
C SER A 14 -7.55 -16.67 -6.90
N THR A 15 -7.71 -15.48 -7.48
CA THR A 15 -8.60 -15.22 -8.62
C THR A 15 -7.84 -14.88 -9.89
N GLY A 16 -6.54 -14.56 -9.78
CA GLY A 16 -5.73 -14.09 -10.90
C GLY A 16 -6.07 -12.67 -11.35
N THR A 17 -6.73 -11.88 -10.49
CA THR A 17 -7.21 -10.53 -10.82
C THR A 17 -6.57 -9.47 -9.93
N PRO A 18 -6.53 -8.19 -10.35
CA PRO A 18 -6.04 -7.12 -9.48
C PRO A 18 -6.82 -7.03 -8.17
N ALA A 19 -6.12 -6.76 -7.06
CA ALA A 19 -6.76 -6.53 -5.77
C ALA A 19 -7.25 -5.08 -5.71
N VAL A 20 -8.49 -4.84 -6.17
CA VAL A 20 -9.10 -3.51 -6.24
C VAL A 20 -9.65 -3.10 -4.87
N GLY A 21 -9.45 -1.82 -4.49
CA GLY A 21 -10.00 -1.27 -3.25
C GLY A 21 -9.26 -1.67 -1.96
N LEU A 22 -8.09 -2.31 -2.06
CA LEU A 22 -7.26 -2.66 -0.91
C LEU A 22 -6.65 -1.40 -0.31
N PHE A 23 -6.85 -1.20 1.00
CA PHE A 23 -6.33 -0.05 1.74
C PHE A 23 -4.83 -0.23 2.04
N VAL A 24 -4.03 0.74 1.59
CA VAL A 24 -2.57 0.76 1.73
C VAL A 24 -2.14 1.99 2.51
N GLU A 25 -1.29 1.77 3.50
CA GLU A 25 -0.70 2.83 4.31
C GLU A 25 0.81 2.88 4.06
N LEU A 26 1.37 4.08 3.97
CA LEU A 26 2.80 4.33 3.89
C LEU A 26 3.25 5.01 5.17
N TYR A 27 4.22 4.40 5.84
CA TYR A 27 4.86 4.90 7.05
C TYR A 27 6.29 5.34 6.74
N LYS A 28 6.74 6.38 7.44
CA LYS A 28 8.14 6.82 7.48
C LYS A 28 8.70 6.58 8.88
N LYS A 29 9.90 6.00 8.96
CA LYS A 29 10.60 5.85 10.24
C LYS A 29 11.17 7.20 10.69
N LYS A 30 10.83 7.60 11.91
CA LYS A 30 11.41 8.75 12.62
C LYS A 30 11.95 8.27 13.95
N ASP A 31 13.26 8.29 14.11
CA ASP A 31 13.98 7.72 15.24
C ASP A 31 13.61 6.23 15.44
N SER A 32 13.00 5.90 16.58
CA SER A 32 12.51 4.56 16.91
C SER A 32 11.01 4.37 16.64
N SER A 33 10.35 5.34 16.00
CA SER A 33 8.90 5.34 15.76
C SER A 33 8.54 5.29 14.28
N TRP A 34 7.38 4.70 13.98
CA TRP A 34 6.77 4.75 12.65
C TRP A 34 5.68 5.83 12.65
N THR A 35 5.77 6.78 11.72
CA THR A 35 4.75 7.82 11.53
C THR A 35 4.00 7.54 10.23
N LEU A 36 2.66 7.51 10.29
CA LEU A 36 1.83 7.44 9.10
C LEU A 36 2.10 8.67 8.23
N TRP A 37 2.54 8.45 7.01
CA TRP A 37 2.94 9.51 6.09
C TRP A 37 1.92 9.72 4.97
N HIS A 38 1.29 8.64 4.48
CA HIS A 38 0.22 8.68 3.49
C HIS A 38 -0.63 7.42 3.57
N ASN A 39 -1.89 7.46 3.12
CA ASN A 39 -2.72 6.29 2.89
C ASN A 39 -3.57 6.44 1.63
N THR A 40 -4.01 5.33 1.06
CA THR A 40 -4.79 5.32 -0.19
C THR A 40 -5.41 3.93 -0.41
N VAL A 41 -6.15 3.77 -1.51
CA VAL A 41 -6.73 2.50 -1.94
C VAL A 41 -6.21 2.13 -3.33
N THR A 42 -6.02 0.84 -3.58
CA THR A 42 -5.66 0.36 -4.92
C THR A 42 -6.77 0.66 -5.93
N THR A 43 -6.37 1.10 -7.13
CA THR A 43 -7.29 1.41 -8.23
C THR A 43 -7.88 0.15 -8.87
N GLY A 44 -8.70 0.30 -9.91
CA GLY A 44 -9.28 -0.82 -10.68
C GLY A 44 -8.24 -1.75 -11.33
N ASP A 45 -7.00 -1.29 -11.50
CA ASP A 45 -5.87 -2.12 -11.95
C ASP A 45 -4.99 -2.60 -10.78
N GLY A 46 -5.50 -2.56 -9.54
CA GLY A 46 -4.76 -2.99 -8.34
C GLY A 46 -3.53 -2.13 -8.02
N ARG A 47 -3.39 -0.96 -8.65
CA ARG A 47 -2.21 -0.09 -8.57
C ARG A 47 -2.42 1.13 -7.71
N VAL A 48 -1.32 1.64 -7.18
CA VAL A 48 -1.20 2.96 -6.56
C VAL A 48 0.06 3.64 -7.08
N GLN A 49 -0.08 4.89 -7.49
CA GLN A 49 1.04 5.81 -7.67
C GLN A 49 1.02 6.81 -6.51
N PHE A 50 2.04 6.79 -5.66
CA PHE A 50 2.09 7.72 -4.53
C PHE A 50 2.50 9.12 -5.01
N PRO A 51 2.00 10.21 -4.40
CA PRO A 51 2.22 11.58 -4.86
C PRO A 51 3.61 12.13 -4.45
N PHE A 52 4.64 11.28 -4.41
CA PHE A 52 5.98 11.66 -4.00
C PHE A 52 6.93 11.74 -5.18
N SER A 53 7.60 12.89 -5.31
CA SER A 53 8.73 13.08 -6.22
C SER A 53 10.04 12.76 -5.51
N GLN A 54 11.13 12.76 -6.28
CA GLN A 54 12.47 12.61 -5.73
C GLN A 54 12.81 13.69 -4.69
N ASP A 55 12.28 14.90 -4.86
CA ASP A 55 12.52 16.02 -3.93
C ASP A 55 11.67 15.92 -2.65
N SER A 56 10.47 15.33 -2.72
CA SER A 56 9.58 15.21 -1.55
C SER A 56 9.80 13.93 -0.74
N MET A 57 10.47 12.92 -1.32
CA MET A 57 10.83 11.68 -0.65
C MET A 57 12.32 11.61 -0.33
N ALA A 58 12.69 12.21 0.80
CA ALA A 58 14.06 12.14 1.31
C ALA A 58 14.52 10.69 1.59
N PRO A 59 15.83 10.37 1.48
CA PRO A 59 16.36 9.08 1.89
C PRO A 59 15.97 8.71 3.33
N GLY A 60 15.66 7.45 3.55
CA GLY A 60 15.26 6.94 4.87
C GLY A 60 14.61 5.57 4.80
N THR A 61 14.11 5.10 5.94
CA THR A 61 13.38 3.83 6.02
C THR A 61 11.88 4.09 5.94
N TYR A 62 11.22 3.34 5.06
CA TYR A 62 9.79 3.40 4.80
C TYR A 62 9.19 2.01 4.96
N LYS A 63 7.89 1.96 5.23
CA LYS A 63 7.12 0.73 5.38
C LYS A 63 5.76 0.89 4.72
N LEU A 64 5.36 -0.08 3.90
CA LEU A 64 4.01 -0.15 3.35
C LEU A 64 3.23 -1.18 4.16
N LYS A 65 2.04 -0.82 4.61
CA LYS A 65 1.11 -1.76 5.25
C LYS A 65 -0.09 -1.98 4.36
N PHE A 66 -0.30 -3.23 3.98
CA PHE A 66 -1.42 -3.69 3.16
C PHE A 66 -2.48 -4.30 4.07
N ASN A 67 -3.68 -3.72 4.13
CA ASN A 67 -4.74 -4.15 5.04
C ASN A 67 -5.52 -5.35 4.45
N THR A 68 -4.88 -6.52 4.45
CA THR A 68 -5.38 -7.74 3.80
C THR A 68 -6.61 -8.33 4.47
N ALA A 69 -6.78 -8.22 5.80
CA ALA A 69 -8.01 -8.67 6.46
C ALA A 69 -9.25 -7.95 5.95
N ASP A 70 -9.22 -6.61 5.90
CA ASP A 70 -10.36 -5.83 5.43
C ASP A 70 -10.65 -6.10 3.95
N TYR A 71 -9.59 -6.25 3.13
CA TYR A 71 -9.73 -6.64 1.73
C TYR A 71 -10.42 -8.00 1.59
N TYR A 72 -9.90 -9.06 2.23
CA TYR A 72 -10.47 -10.40 2.08
C TYR A 72 -11.87 -10.51 2.69
N LYS A 73 -12.15 -9.80 3.79
CA LYS A 73 -13.50 -9.67 4.35
C LYS A 73 -14.48 -9.05 3.35
N SER A 74 -14.05 -8.06 2.57
CA SER A 74 -14.90 -7.42 1.55
C SER A 74 -15.28 -8.35 0.39
N VAL A 75 -14.54 -9.45 0.20
CA VAL A 75 -14.80 -10.47 -0.82
C VAL A 75 -15.18 -11.83 -0.21
N ASP A 76 -15.67 -11.83 1.03
CA ASP A 76 -16.16 -13.00 1.76
C ASP A 76 -15.16 -14.17 1.83
N LYS A 77 -13.89 -13.85 2.09
CA LYS A 77 -12.82 -14.81 2.26
C LYS A 77 -12.10 -14.61 3.59
N GLU A 78 -11.64 -15.71 4.16
CA GLU A 78 -10.72 -15.68 5.29
C GLU A 78 -9.27 -15.44 4.83
N THR A 79 -8.46 -14.85 5.70
CA THR A 79 -7.03 -14.68 5.48
C THR A 79 -6.26 -15.02 6.74
N LEU A 80 -5.12 -15.68 6.58
CA LEU A 80 -4.18 -15.94 7.67
C LEU A 80 -3.54 -14.64 8.17
N TYR A 81 -3.33 -13.68 7.27
CA TYR A 81 -2.61 -12.44 7.56
C TYR A 81 -3.59 -11.30 7.79
N PRO A 82 -3.60 -10.67 8.98
CA PRO A 82 -4.44 -9.49 9.23
C PRO A 82 -4.00 -8.29 8.39
N TYR A 83 -2.71 -8.19 8.12
CA TYR A 83 -2.07 -7.24 7.22
C TYR A 83 -0.70 -7.79 6.79
N VAL A 84 -0.05 -7.14 5.82
CA VAL A 84 1.33 -7.41 5.40
C VAL A 84 2.13 -6.10 5.44
N GLU A 85 3.34 -6.11 6.02
CA GLU A 85 4.24 -4.95 6.10
C GLU A 85 5.74 -5.29 6.10
#